data_AF-A0A7C3PZU9-F1
#
_entry.id   AF-A0A7C3PZU9-F1
#
_cell.length_a   1.000
_cell.length_b   1.000
_cell.length_c   1.000
_cell.angle_alpha   90.00
_cell.angle_beta   90.00
_cell.angle_gamma   90.00
#
_symmetry.space_group_name_H-M   'P 1'
#
loop_
_entity.id
_entity.type
_entity.pdbx_description
1 polymer ?
#
loop_
_entity_poly.entity_id
_entity_poly.type
_entity_poly.pdbx_seq_one_letter_code
_entity_poly.pdbx_strand_id
1 'polypeptide(L)'
;MAGDAHRDINSDSNRKEGVMNVRRHTPAIEIAIGREVRLYHAYVTTAPAKLDAPATLTVHAAPLCDVLWMAAAFIAFDAERARQPGRLVLVDDRQFEWQQAKYKEAQHLFTPADPVLVRLHTLQGWLWNRLGAPHPDLMTAQG
;
A
#
# COMPACT_ATOMS: atom_id res chain seq x y z
N MET A 1 -10.78 23.96 46.55
CA MET A 1 -11.67 24.63 45.57
C MET A 1 -10.83 25.03 44.38
N ALA A 2 -11.27 24.67 43.17
CA ALA A 2 -10.76 25.01 41.82
C ALA A 2 -9.28 24.64 41.54
N GLY A 3 -8.92 23.73 40.63
CA GLY A 3 -9.53 23.37 39.35
C GLY A 3 -8.95 24.27 38.26
N ASP A 4 -8.04 23.77 37.44
CA ASP A 4 -8.01 24.12 36.02
C ASP A 4 -7.15 23.15 35.19
N ALA A 5 -7.83 22.47 34.28
CA ALA A 5 -7.30 21.53 33.32
C ALA A 5 -6.97 22.29 32.02
N HIS A 6 -5.69 22.34 31.65
CA HIS A 6 -5.25 22.97 30.41
C HIS A 6 -5.04 21.92 29.30
N ARG A 7 -6.15 21.65 28.60
CA ARG A 7 -6.32 21.30 27.17
C ARG A 7 -5.14 20.64 26.42
N ASP A 8 -5.26 19.33 26.24
CA ASP A 8 -4.67 18.57 25.12
C ASP A 8 -5.73 18.36 24.02
N ILE A 9 -5.79 19.21 22.99
CA ILE A 9 -6.77 19.01 21.87
C ILE A 9 -6.15 19.16 20.46
N ASN A 10 -4.88 19.55 20.27
CA ASN A 10 -4.41 19.91 18.93
C ASN A 10 -3.59 18.86 18.15
N SER A 11 -3.39 17.65 18.69
CA SER A 11 -2.53 16.64 18.04
C SER A 11 -3.25 15.75 17.02
N ASP A 12 -4.57 15.58 17.13
CA ASP A 12 -5.33 14.68 16.25
C ASP A 12 -5.69 15.31 14.89
N SER A 13 -5.92 16.62 14.84
CA SER A 13 -6.29 17.32 13.61
C SER A 13 -5.15 17.32 12.58
N ASN A 14 -3.92 17.58 13.02
CA ASN A 14 -2.75 17.64 12.13
C ASN A 14 -2.37 16.26 11.57
N ARG A 15 -2.58 15.18 12.35
CA ARG A 15 -2.38 13.81 11.88
C ARG A 15 -3.42 13.40 10.83
N LYS A 16 -4.70 13.76 11.03
CA LYS A 16 -5.77 13.49 10.06
C LYS A 16 -5.54 14.23 8.75
N GLU A 17 -5.07 15.47 8.81
CA GLU A 17 -4.70 16.27 7.63
C GLU A 17 -3.53 15.67 6.85
N GLY A 18 -2.48 15.19 7.53
CA GLY A 18 -1.35 14.51 6.88
C GLY A 18 -1.77 13.20 6.17
N VAL A 19 -2.61 12.37 6.81
CA VAL A 19 -3.08 11.11 6.22
C VAL A 19 -4.01 11.35 5.03
N MET A 20 -4.95 12.30 5.14
CA MET A 20 -5.86 12.62 4.03
C MET A 20 -5.13 13.27 2.85
N ASN A 21 -4.08 14.05 3.10
CA ASN A 21 -3.31 14.71 2.05
C ASN A 21 -2.45 13.70 1.27
N VAL A 22 -1.85 12.72 1.96
CA VAL A 22 -1.14 11.62 1.30
C VAL A 22 -2.08 10.85 0.36
N ARG A 23 -3.29 10.47 0.82
CA ARG A 23 -4.24 9.71 -0.01
C ARG A 23 -4.71 10.46 -1.26
N ARG A 24 -4.87 11.79 -1.19
CA ARG A 24 -5.27 12.61 -2.36
C ARG A 24 -4.26 12.59 -3.51
N HIS A 25 -2.99 12.34 -3.19
CA HIS A 25 -1.90 12.33 -4.17
C HIS A 25 -1.41 10.92 -4.50
N THR A 26 -1.71 9.93 -3.67
CA THR A 26 -1.42 8.53 -3.98
C THR A 26 -2.24 8.07 -5.17
N PRO A 27 -1.62 7.41 -6.16
CA PRO A 27 -2.33 6.79 -7.28
C PRO A 27 -3.41 5.85 -6.81
N ALA A 28 -4.60 5.99 -7.39
CA ALA A 28 -5.74 5.17 -7.04
C ALA A 28 -6.44 4.62 -8.27
N ILE A 29 -7.16 3.52 -8.07
CA ILE A 29 -8.00 2.88 -9.07
C ILE A 29 -9.30 2.42 -8.42
N GLU A 30 -10.41 2.71 -9.09
CA GLU A 30 -11.70 2.14 -8.72
C GLU A 30 -11.85 0.77 -9.40
N ILE A 31 -12.22 -0.23 -8.61
CA ILE A 31 -12.45 -1.58 -9.08
C ILE A 31 -13.90 -1.95 -8.76
N ALA A 32 -14.65 -2.34 -9.79
CA ALA A 32 -15.99 -2.86 -9.66
C ALA A 32 -15.98 -4.39 -9.74
N ILE A 33 -16.52 -5.05 -8.72
CA ILE A 33 -16.68 -6.51 -8.67
C ILE A 33 -18.17 -6.80 -8.41
N GLY A 34 -18.86 -7.32 -9.42
CA GLY A 34 -20.31 -7.48 -9.37
C GLY A 34 -21.01 -6.14 -9.19
N ARG A 35 -21.66 -5.93 -8.03
CA ARG A 35 -22.37 -4.69 -7.68
C ARG A 35 -21.61 -3.81 -6.69
N GLU A 36 -20.40 -4.20 -6.29
CA GLU A 36 -19.58 -3.46 -5.34
C GLU A 36 -18.49 -2.67 -6.06
N VAL A 37 -18.35 -1.39 -5.74
CA VAL A 37 -17.23 -0.54 -6.18
C VAL A 37 -16.35 -0.23 -4.98
N ARG A 38 -15.03 -0.44 -5.14
CA ARG A 38 -14.01 -0.19 -4.13
C ARG A 38 -12.92 0.70 -4.70
N LEU A 39 -12.43 1.62 -3.88
CA LEU A 39 -11.30 2.49 -4.20
C LEU A 39 -10.02 1.91 -3.59
N TYR A 40 -9.04 1.65 -4.45
CA TYR A 40 -7.75 1.12 -4.06
C TYR A 40 -6.65 2.15 -4.29
N HIS A 41 -5.77 2.33 -3.30
CA HIS A 41 -4.60 3.21 -3.41
C HIS A 41 -3.32 2.39 -3.52
N ALA A 42 -2.35 2.86 -4.30
CA ALA A 42 -1.10 2.17 -4.58
C ALA A 42 0.00 2.48 -3.56
N TYR A 43 0.66 1.45 -3.05
CA TYR A 43 1.74 1.56 -2.07
C TYR A 43 2.88 0.60 -2.39
N VAL A 44 4.10 1.04 -2.09
CA VAL A 44 5.30 0.20 -2.10
C VAL A 44 5.54 -0.35 -0.69
N THR A 45 5.81 -1.65 -0.59
CA THR A 45 6.06 -2.32 0.69
C THR A 45 7.11 -3.42 0.61
N THR A 46 7.79 -3.66 1.73
CA THR A 46 8.63 -4.86 1.95
C THR A 46 7.91 -5.93 2.77
N ALA A 47 6.66 -5.69 3.19
CA ALA A 47 5.88 -6.66 3.93
C ALA A 47 5.62 -7.90 3.06
N PRO A 48 5.61 -9.11 3.64
CA PRO A 48 5.14 -10.31 2.96
C PRO A 48 3.60 -10.39 2.92
N ALA A 49 3.04 -11.11 1.94
CA ALA A 49 1.61 -11.21 1.70
C ALA A 49 0.78 -11.71 2.89
N LYS A 50 1.39 -12.47 3.81
CA LYS A 50 0.75 -12.97 5.04
C LYS A 50 0.33 -11.86 6.02
N LEU A 51 0.83 -10.63 5.85
CA LEU A 51 0.46 -9.46 6.66
C LEU A 51 -0.59 -8.57 5.96
N ASP A 52 -1.02 -8.96 4.77
CA ASP A 52 -1.95 -8.18 3.96
C ASP A 52 -3.36 -8.29 4.54
N ALA A 53 -4.12 -7.19 4.44
CA ALA A 53 -5.54 -7.19 4.68
C ALA A 53 -6.23 -8.05 3.61
N PRO A 54 -7.39 -8.65 3.89
CA PRO A 54 -8.03 -9.58 2.97
C PRO A 54 -8.30 -9.03 1.57
N ALA A 55 -8.54 -7.73 1.42
CA ALA A 55 -8.80 -7.11 0.12
C ALA A 55 -7.54 -6.57 -0.56
N THR A 56 -6.36 -6.62 0.07
CA THR A 56 -5.12 -6.08 -0.48
C THR A 56 -4.64 -6.91 -1.68
N LEU A 57 -4.21 -6.19 -2.71
CA LEU A 57 -3.89 -6.77 -4.00
C LEU A 57 -2.43 -6.49 -4.36
N THR A 58 -1.57 -7.51 -4.39
CA THR A 58 -0.23 -7.40 -4.97
C THR A 58 -0.31 -7.36 -6.49
N VAL A 59 0.08 -6.25 -7.12
CA VAL A 59 0.05 -6.09 -8.59
C VAL A 59 1.43 -6.24 -9.24
N HIS A 60 2.49 -6.07 -8.45
CA HIS A 60 3.86 -6.31 -8.89
C HIS A 60 4.72 -6.75 -7.71
N ALA A 61 5.57 -7.76 -7.91
CA ALA A 61 6.51 -8.26 -6.91
C ALA A 61 7.88 -8.44 -7.57
N ALA A 62 8.91 -7.84 -6.98
CA ALA A 62 10.27 -7.80 -7.51
C ALA A 62 11.26 -7.49 -6.37
N PRO A 63 12.59 -7.57 -6.58
CA PRO A 63 13.55 -7.03 -5.63
C PRO A 63 13.25 -5.57 -5.26
N LEU A 64 13.56 -5.17 -4.03
CA LEU A 64 13.18 -3.85 -3.51
C LEU A 64 13.72 -2.73 -4.40
N CYS A 65 14.93 -2.84 -4.95
CA CYS A 65 15.47 -1.84 -5.88
C CYS A 65 14.56 -1.59 -7.11
N ASP A 66 13.91 -2.63 -7.61
CA ASP A 66 13.05 -2.59 -8.79
C ASP A 66 11.64 -2.09 -8.47
N VAL A 67 11.31 -1.98 -7.17
CA VAL A 67 10.01 -1.46 -6.71
C VAL A 67 10.15 -0.06 -6.10
N LEU A 68 11.28 0.24 -5.47
CA LEU A 68 11.47 1.47 -4.69
C LEU A 68 11.49 2.73 -5.55
N TRP A 69 11.92 2.62 -6.82
CA TRP A 69 11.87 3.74 -7.75
C TRP A 69 10.43 4.24 -7.98
N MET A 70 9.41 3.42 -7.70
CA MET A 70 8.00 3.80 -7.80
C MET A 70 7.45 4.49 -6.54
N ALA A 71 8.24 4.62 -5.47
CA ALA A 71 7.79 5.27 -4.24
C ALA A 71 7.83 6.80 -4.36
N ALA A 72 6.84 7.49 -3.80
CA ALA A 72 6.81 8.96 -3.76
C ALA A 72 7.85 9.54 -2.79
N ALA A 73 8.27 8.77 -1.80
CA ALA A 73 9.27 9.17 -0.82
C ALA A 73 10.65 8.65 -1.23
N PHE A 74 11.67 9.51 -1.14
CA PHE A 74 13.05 9.07 -1.19
C PHE A 74 13.33 8.17 0.02
N ILE A 75 13.71 6.92 -0.26
CA ILE A 75 14.02 5.93 0.78
C ILE A 75 15.45 5.51 0.57
N ALA A 76 16.31 5.83 1.54
CA ALA A 76 17.66 5.32 1.57
C ALA A 76 17.61 3.79 1.70
N PHE A 77 18.39 3.09 0.88
CA PHE A 77 18.59 1.65 0.97
C PHE A 77 20.04 1.31 0.67
N ASP A 78 20.53 0.24 1.28
CA ASP A 78 21.85 -0.34 1.04
C ASP A 78 21.74 -1.55 0.10
N ALA A 79 22.89 -2.09 -0.32
CA ALA A 79 22.95 -3.23 -1.24
C ALA A 79 22.27 -4.51 -0.69
N GLU A 80 22.25 -4.69 0.63
CA GLU A 80 21.61 -5.83 1.29
C GLU A 80 20.08 -5.70 1.25
N ARG A 81 19.57 -4.49 1.53
CA ARG A 81 18.14 -4.17 1.44
C ARG A 81 17.64 -4.13 0.01
N ALA A 82 18.48 -3.78 -0.97
CA ALA A 82 18.13 -3.73 -2.38
C ALA A 82 17.57 -5.08 -2.91
N ARG A 83 18.14 -6.18 -2.42
CA ARG A 83 17.77 -7.55 -2.83
C ARG A 83 16.57 -8.11 -2.08
N GLN A 84 16.10 -7.43 -1.03
CA GLN A 84 14.94 -7.89 -0.28
C GLN A 84 13.70 -7.90 -1.16
N PRO A 85 12.74 -8.81 -0.94
CA PRO A 85 11.47 -8.78 -1.66
C PRO A 85 10.73 -7.46 -1.42
N GLY A 86 10.39 -6.78 -2.52
CA GLY A 86 9.52 -5.61 -2.56
C GLY A 86 8.24 -5.91 -3.33
N ARG A 87 7.17 -5.18 -3.01
CA ARG A 87 5.88 -5.31 -3.69
C ARG A 87 5.25 -3.95 -3.91
N LEU A 88 4.63 -3.78 -5.07
CA LEU A 88 3.62 -2.77 -5.30
C LEU A 88 2.26 -3.40 -5.01
N VAL A 89 1.54 -2.80 -4.07
CA VAL A 89 0.26 -3.30 -3.60
C VAL A 89 -0.82 -2.23 -3.75
N LEU A 90 -2.03 -2.67 -4.07
CA LEU A 90 -3.25 -1.89 -4.04
C LEU A 90 -3.98 -2.19 -2.74
N VAL A 91 -4.20 -1.17 -1.92
CA VAL A 91 -4.84 -1.28 -0.60
C VAL A 91 -6.22 -0.63 -0.66
N ASP A 92 -7.25 -1.37 -0.24
CA ASP A 92 -8.62 -0.87 -0.12
C ASP A 92 -8.65 0.28 0.89
N ASP A 93 -9.23 1.41 0.52
CA ASP A 93 -9.33 2.61 1.36
C ASP A 93 -9.96 2.31 2.73
N ARG A 94 -10.90 1.35 2.80
CA ARG A 94 -11.58 0.92 4.02
C ARG A 94 -10.67 0.14 4.96
N GLN A 95 -9.60 -0.47 4.46
CA GLN A 95 -8.67 -1.31 5.22
C GLN A 95 -7.32 -0.62 5.49
N PHE A 96 -7.12 0.59 4.97
CA PHE A 96 -5.84 1.30 5.04
C PHE A 96 -5.30 1.43 6.46
N GLU A 97 -6.11 1.88 7.43
CA GLU A 97 -5.61 2.16 8.78
C GLU A 97 -5.12 0.89 9.47
N TRP A 98 -5.87 -0.21 9.31
CA TRP A 98 -5.46 -1.51 9.80
C TRP A 98 -4.18 -1.99 9.11
N GLN A 99 -4.11 -1.88 7.78
CA GLN A 99 -2.95 -2.30 7.00
C GLN A 99 -1.69 -1.54 7.39
N GLN A 100 -1.80 -0.21 7.53
CA GLN A 100 -0.72 0.66 7.95
C GLN A 100 -0.24 0.32 9.35
N ALA A 101 -1.16 0.13 10.30
CA ALA A 101 -0.81 -0.27 11.66
C ALA A 101 -0.08 -1.61 11.67
N LYS A 102 -0.55 -2.59 10.89
CA LYS A 102 0.04 -3.94 10.84
C LYS A 102 1.43 -3.95 10.25
N TYR A 103 1.66 -3.25 9.15
CA TYR A 103 3.00 -3.14 8.56
C TYR A 103 3.95 -2.34 9.44
N LYS A 104 3.46 -1.29 10.10
CA LYS A 104 4.27 -0.49 11.03
C LYS A 104 4.69 -1.29 12.27
N GLU A 105 3.77 -2.06 12.85
CA GLU A 105 4.03 -2.97 13.97
C GLU A 105 5.13 -3.99 13.60
N ALA A 106 5.04 -4.56 12.39
CA ALA A 106 6.03 -5.51 11.87
C ALA A 106 7.28 -4.85 11.25
N GLN A 107 7.46 -3.53 11.40
CA GLN A 107 8.61 -2.76 10.91
C GLN A 107 8.87 -2.90 9.40
N HIS A 108 7.83 -3.10 8.60
CA HIS A 108 7.93 -3.15 7.16
C HIS A 108 7.78 -1.76 6.53
N LEU A 109 8.45 -1.56 5.40
CA LEU A 109 8.25 -0.37 4.58
C LEU A 109 6.80 -0.33 4.12
N PHE A 110 6.17 0.83 4.21
CA PHE A 110 4.85 1.08 3.62
C PHE A 110 4.77 2.56 3.23
N THR A 111 4.94 2.84 1.94
CA THR A 111 5.05 4.20 1.41
C THR A 111 4.13 4.36 0.20
N PRO A 112 3.49 5.53 0.00
CA PRO A 112 2.68 5.77 -1.20
C PRO A 112 3.52 5.63 -2.48
N ALA A 113 2.88 5.13 -3.53
CA ALA A 113 3.46 5.17 -4.87
C ALA A 113 3.48 6.60 -5.42
N ASP A 114 4.46 6.90 -6.26
CA ASP A 114 4.60 8.19 -6.94
C ASP A 114 3.57 8.31 -8.09
N PRO A 115 2.77 9.40 -8.15
CA PRO A 115 1.74 9.56 -9.17
C PRO A 115 2.23 9.91 -10.57
N VAL A 116 3.48 10.36 -10.72
CA VAL A 116 4.12 10.56 -12.03
C VAL A 116 4.57 9.22 -12.60
N LEU A 117 5.09 8.33 -11.75
CA LEU A 117 5.65 7.04 -12.15
C LEU A 117 4.59 5.94 -12.23
N VAL A 118 3.67 5.92 -11.27
CA VAL A 118 2.56 4.96 -11.19
C VAL A 118 1.27 5.68 -11.58
N ARG A 119 1.04 5.76 -12.89
CA ARG A 119 -0.19 6.35 -13.46
C ARG A 119 -1.31 5.31 -13.54
N LEU A 120 -2.54 5.78 -13.72
CA LEU A 120 -3.73 4.92 -13.82
C LEU A 120 -3.58 3.81 -14.88
N HIS A 121 -3.10 4.14 -16.08
CA HIS A 121 -2.89 3.15 -17.15
C HIS A 121 -1.89 2.06 -16.75
N THR A 122 -0.87 2.41 -15.96
CA THR A 122 0.12 1.46 -15.45
C THR A 122 -0.50 0.51 -14.43
N LEU A 123 -1.29 1.04 -13.48
CA LEU A 123 -2.03 0.25 -12.49
C LEU A 123 -3.00 -0.72 -13.15
N GLN A 124 -3.74 -0.21 -14.13
CA GLN A 124 -4.65 -0.97 -14.96
C GLN A 124 -3.92 -2.11 -15.69
N GLY A 125 -2.81 -1.82 -16.37
CA GLY A 125 -1.97 -2.82 -17.05
C GLY A 125 -1.48 -3.92 -16.12
N TRP A 126 -0.95 -3.57 -14.94
CA TRP A 126 -0.53 -4.57 -13.95
C TRP A 126 -1.68 -5.38 -13.37
N LEU A 127 -2.85 -4.76 -13.17
CA LEU A 127 -4.05 -5.46 -12.74
C LEU A 127 -4.50 -6.49 -13.78
N TRP A 128 -4.56 -6.13 -15.06
CA TRP A 128 -4.88 -7.09 -16.13
C TRP A 128 -3.85 -8.20 -16.24
N ASN A 129 -2.57 -7.88 -16.18
CA ASN A 129 -1.51 -8.90 -16.19
C ASN A 129 -1.66 -9.89 -15.04
N ARG A 130 -2.01 -9.41 -13.84
CA ARG A 130 -2.29 -10.28 -12.70
C ARG A 130 -3.52 -11.15 -12.92
N LEU A 131 -4.60 -10.59 -13.45
CA LEU A 131 -5.83 -11.35 -13.72
C LEU A 131 -5.64 -12.39 -14.83
N GLY A 132 -4.74 -12.13 -15.78
CA GLY A 132 -4.35 -13.07 -16.83
C GLY A 132 -3.28 -14.09 -16.40
N ALA A 133 -2.57 -13.84 -15.29
CA ALA A 133 -1.58 -14.76 -14.77
C ALA A 133 -2.26 -15.97 -14.08
N PRO A 134 -1.73 -17.20 -14.26
CA PRO A 134 -2.25 -18.36 -13.53
C PRO A 134 -2.14 -18.11 -12.03
N HIS A 135 -3.25 -18.31 -11.32
CA HIS A 135 -3.28 -18.14 -9.87
C HIS A 135 -2.46 -19.27 -9.24
N PRO A 136 -1.41 -18.99 -8.44
CA PRO A 136 -0.56 -20.04 -7.87
C PRO A 136 -1.31 -21.07 -7.02
N ASP A 137 -2.45 -20.70 -6.42
CA ASP A 137 -3.29 -21.61 -5.63
C ASP A 137 -3.93 -22.75 -6.44
N LEU A 138 -3.94 -22.67 -7.76
CA LEU A 138 -4.44 -23.76 -8.62
C LEU A 138 -3.33 -24.69 -9.14
N MET A 139 -2.05 -24.37 -8.89
CA MET A 139 -0.92 -25.21 -9.33
C MET A 139 -0.42 -26.18 -8.25
N THR A 140 -0.78 -25.98 -6.98
CA THR A 140 -0.37 -26.86 -5.87
C THR A 140 -1.28 -28.08 -5.65
N ALA A 141 -2.32 -28.27 -6.48
CA ALA A 141 -3.27 -29.38 -6.40
C ALA A 141 -3.07 -30.46 -7.48
N GLN A 142 -1.89 -30.51 -8.10
CA GLN A 142 -1.49 -31.54 -9.07
C GLN A 142 -0.03 -31.92 -8.78
N GLY A 143 0.17 -32.81 -7.81
CA GLY A 143 1.49 -33.37 -7.46
C GLY A 143 1.35 -34.54 -6.50
#